data_AF-A0A4Y5ZQN5-F1
#
_entry.id   AF-A0A4Y5ZQN5-F1
#
_cell.length_a   1.000
_cell.length_b   1.000
_cell.length_c   1.000
_cell.angle_alpha   90.00
_cell.angle_beta   90.00
_cell.angle_gamma   90.00
#
_symmetry.space_group_name_H-M   'P 1'
#
loop_
_entity.id
_entity.type
_entity.pdbx_description
1 polymer ?
#
loop_
_entity_poly.entity_id
_entity_poly.type
_entity_poly.pdbx_seq_one_letter_code
_entity_poly.pdbx_strand_id
1 'polypeptide(L)' 'MAIDANLPGLRVDTVAGDDVLNTIEHAQNLIVSGTSDGLAPGTALTVTVNGKDYAATVLADGTGARRSRPPT' A
#
# COMPACT_ATOMS: atom_id res chain seq x y z
N MET A 1 30.13 -18.31 7.00
CA MET A 1 29.21 -17.66 6.04
C MET A 1 27.97 -17.26 6.81
N ALA A 2 27.60 -15.97 6.80
CA ALA A 2 26.36 -15.52 7.41
C ALA A 2 25.27 -15.54 6.33
N ILE A 3 24.14 -16.16 6.65
CA ILE A 3 22.91 -15.99 5.88
C ILE A 3 22.28 -14.71 6.41
N ASP A 4 22.11 -13.72 5.54
CA ASP A 4 21.31 -12.54 5.86
C ASP A 4 19.83 -12.92 5.76
N ALA A 5 19.13 -12.83 6.90
CA ALA A 5 17.70 -13.14 7.01
C ALA A 5 16.82 -11.87 7.03
N ASN A 6 17.40 -10.68 6.85
CA ASN A 6 16.67 -9.42 6.83
C ASN A 6 16.06 -9.16 5.44
N LEU A 7 15.11 -10.00 5.04
CA LEU A 7 14.33 -9.74 3.84
C LEU A 7 13.36 -8.58 4.07
N PRO A 8 13.21 -7.65 3.12
CA PRO A 8 12.18 -6.62 3.21
C PRO A 8 10.77 -7.22 3.32
N GLY A 9 9.97 -6.66 4.21
CA GLY A 9 8.58 -7.03 4.44
C GLY A 9 7.63 -5.93 3.97
N LEU A 10 6.47 -6.33 3.44
CA LEU A 10 5.35 -5.45 3.15
C LEU A 10 4.07 -6.03 3.75
N ARG A 11 3.27 -5.18 4.37
CA ARG A 11 1.93 -5.53 4.85
C ARG A 11 0.94 -4.49 4.37
N VAL A 12 -0.22 -4.95 3.91
CA VAL A 12 -1.36 -4.10 3.58
C VAL A 12 -2.30 -4.10 4.79
N ASP A 13 -2.81 -2.92 5.13
CA ASP A 13 -3.80 -2.75 6.19
C ASP A 13 -5.19 -3.18 5.70
N THR A 14 -6.14 -3.31 6.63
CA THR A 14 -7.53 -3.60 6.30
C THR A 14 -8.08 -2.55 5.34
N VAL A 15 -8.65 -3.02 4.24
CA VAL A 15 -9.24 -2.18 3.20
C VAL A 15 -10.74 -2.03 3.47
N ALA A 16 -11.31 -0.86 3.18
CA ALA A 16 -12.73 -0.55 3.43
C ALA A 16 -13.18 -0.68 4.91
N GLY A 17 -12.25 -0.87 5.86
CA GLY A 17 -12.53 -0.99 7.28
C GLY A 17 -12.89 -2.42 7.74
N ASP A 18 -13.33 -3.28 6.82
CA ASP A 18 -13.73 -4.67 7.11
C ASP A 18 -13.24 -5.71 6.08
N ASP A 19 -12.31 -5.33 5.19
CA ASP A 19 -11.77 -6.13 4.09
C ASP A 19 -12.81 -6.55 3.02
N VAL A 20 -13.98 -5.90 2.99
CA VAL A 20 -15.02 -6.15 2.00
C VAL A 20 -15.41 -4.86 1.31
N LEU A 21 -15.12 -4.76 0.01
CA LEU A 21 -15.56 -3.61 -0.77
C LEU A 21 -17.03 -3.77 -1.18
N ASN A 22 -17.90 -2.89 -0.69
CA ASN A 22 -19.30 -2.85 -1.08
C ASN A 22 -19.58 -1.84 -2.22
N THR A 23 -20.82 -1.82 -2.71
CA THR A 23 -21.22 -0.97 -3.86
C THR A 23 -21.07 0.54 -3.57
N ILE A 24 -21.32 0.97 -2.33
CA ILE A 24 -21.21 2.39 -1.95
C ILE A 24 -19.74 2.81 -1.97
N GLU A 25 -18.88 2.00 -1.36
CA GLU A 25 -17.44 2.26 -1.29
C GLU A 25 -16.77 2.15 -2.66
N HIS A 26 -17.21 1.23 -3.52
CA HIS A 26 -16.68 1.06 -4.87
C HIS A 26 -16.88 2.31 -5.74
N ALA A 27 -17.91 3.11 -5.45
CA ALA A 27 -18.17 4.39 -6.11
C ALA A 27 -17.32 5.55 -5.56
N GLN A 28 -16.57 5.33 -4.48
CA GLN A 28 -15.79 6.35 -3.79
C GLN A 28 -14.28 6.17 -3.99
N ASN A 29 -13.52 7.12 -3.47
CA ASN A 29 -12.08 6.99 -3.36
C ASN A 29 -11.73 6.11 -2.17
N LEU A 30 -11.11 4.96 -2.48
CA LEU A 30 -10.60 4.05 -1.47
C LEU A 30 -9.12 4.33 -1.21
N ILE A 31 -8.74 4.40 0.06
CA ILE A 31 -7.35 4.51 0.48
C ILE A 31 -6.83 3.10 0.77
N VAL A 32 -5.74 2.72 0.11
CA VAL A 32 -4.99 1.50 0.44
C VAL A 32 -3.73 1.94 1.17
N SER A 33 -3.53 1.44 2.38
CA SER A 33 -2.36 1.72 3.20
C SER A 33 -1.67 0.43 3.64
N GLY A 34 -0.51 0.60 4.25
CA GLY A 34 0.30 -0.51 4.71
C GLY A 34 1.59 -0.03 5.37
N THR A 35 2.35 -1.01 5.85
CA THR A 35 3.65 -0.83 6.47
C THR A 35 4.72 -1.60 5.71
N SER A 36 5.96 -1.14 5.85
CA SER A 36 7.14 -1.82 5.30
C SER A 36 8.20 -1.99 6.37
N ASP A 37 8.91 -3.11 6.32
CA ASP A 37 10.12 -3.36 7.10
C ASP A 37 11.29 -3.62 6.15
N GLY A 38 12.49 -3.17 6.49
CA GLY A 38 13.68 -3.34 5.65
C GLY A 38 13.70 -2.54 4.33
N LEU A 39 12.73 -1.64 4.10
CA LEU A 39 12.74 -0.69 2.97
C LEU A 39 13.09 0.71 3.44
N ALA A 40 13.94 1.39 2.69
CA ALA A 40 14.32 2.77 2.99
C ALA A 40 13.14 3.73 2.71
N PRO A 41 12.95 4.78 3.54
CA PRO A 41 12.09 5.89 3.20
C PRO A 41 12.37 6.46 1.81
N GLY A 42 11.32 6.81 1.07
CA GLY A 42 11.43 7.26 -0.32
C GLY A 42 11.49 6.14 -1.35
N THR A 43 11.56 4.87 -0.94
CA THR A 43 11.47 3.73 -1.87
C THR A 43 10.16 3.81 -2.65
N ALA A 44 10.26 3.85 -3.98
CA ALA A 44 9.10 3.85 -4.87
C ALA A 44 8.44 2.46 -4.86
N LEU A 45 7.11 2.46 -4.75
CA LEU A 45 6.28 1.27 -4.78
C LEU A 45 5.24 1.40 -5.89
N THR A 46 4.83 0.27 -6.45
CA THR A 46 3.70 0.20 -7.38
C THR A 46 2.71 -0.83 -6.84
N VAL A 47 1.46 -0.41 -6.67
CA VAL A 47 0.35 -1.30 -6.33
C VAL A 47 -0.48 -1.49 -7.58
N THR A 48 -0.61 -2.73 -8.04
CA THR A 48 -1.45 -3.06 -9.20
C THR A 48 -2.77 -3.63 -8.73
N VAL A 49 -3.89 -2.98 -9.06
CA VAL A 49 -5.24 -3.45 -8.75
C VAL A 49 -6.04 -3.55 -10.05
N ASN A 50 -6.55 -4.75 -10.35
CA ASN A 50 -7.29 -5.02 -11.58
C ASN A 50 -6.54 -4.57 -12.85
N GLY A 51 -5.22 -4.80 -12.89
CA GLY A 51 -4.36 -4.41 -14.02
C GLY A 51 -4.05 -2.92 -14.12
N LYS A 52 -4.48 -2.10 -13.15
CA LYS A 52 -4.16 -0.67 -13.08
C LYS A 52 -3.11 -0.40 -12.00
N ASP A 53 -2.10 0.36 -12.36
CA ASP A 53 -0.99 0.70 -11.46
C ASP A 53 -1.25 1.99 -10.68
N TYR A 54 -0.90 1.94 -9.40
CA TYR A 54 -0.99 3.04 -8.45
C TYR A 54 0.39 3.24 -7.80
N ALA A 55 0.98 4.41 -8.06
CA ALA A 55 2.29 4.74 -7.50
C ALA A 55 2.18 5.02 -5.99
N ALA A 56 3.17 4.56 -5.26
CA ALA A 56 3.24 4.62 -3.80
C ALA A 56 4.69 4.93 -3.38
N THR A 57 4.89 5.34 -2.14
CA THR A 57 6.23 5.64 -1.62
C THR A 57 6.29 5.29 -0.14
N VAL A 58 7.38 4.61 0.27
CA VAL A 58 7.64 4.34 1.69
C VAL A 58 7.86 5.65 2.42
N LEU A 59 7.11 5.90 3.49
CA LEU A 59 7.26 7.11 4.30
C LEU A 59 8.34 6.95 5.37
N ALA A 60 8.84 8.07 5.89
CA ALA A 60 9.97 8.15 6.82
C ALA A 60 9.72 7.50 8.19
N ASP A 61 8.46 7.22 8.51
CA ASP A 61 7.97 6.63 9.74
C ASP A 61 7.54 5.16 9.58
N GLY A 62 7.74 4.55 8.40
CA GLY A 62 7.27 3.20 8.09
C GLY A 62 5.75 3.10 7.89
N THR A 63 5.03 4.23 7.92
CA THR A 63 3.56 4.27 7.80
C THR A 63 3.10 4.93 6.50
N GLY A 64 2.76 4.11 5.49
CA GLY A 64 1.68 4.42 4.54
C GLY A 64 2.03 5.21 3.27
N ALA A 65 2.08 4.52 2.14
CA ALA A 65 1.91 5.16 0.85
C ALA A 65 0.50 5.75 0.71
N ARG A 66 0.39 7.05 0.37
CA ARG A 66 -0.90 7.72 0.16
C ARG A 66 -1.07 8.11 -1.30
N ARG A 67 -2.13 7.64 -1.95
CA ARG A 67 -2.76 8.32 -3.09
C ARG A 67 -4.27 8.22 -3.03
N SER A 68 -4.93 9.34 -3.30
CA SER A 68 -6.35 9.46 -3.60
C SER A 68 -6.57 9.27 -5.10
N ARG A 69 -7.60 8.51 -5.49
CA ARG A 69 -8.09 8.46 -6.87
C ARG A 69 -8.95 9.72 -7.14
N PRO A 70 -9.13 10.18 -8.39
CA PRO A 70 -10.25 11.03 -8.75
C PRO A 70 -11.41 10.14 -9.25
N PRO A 71 -12.67 10.39 -8.83
CA PRO A 71 -13.81 9.63 -9.36
C PRO A 71 -13.93 9.83 -10.88
N THR A 72 -14.27 8.75 -11.59
CA THR A 72 -14.84 8.79 -12.94
C THR A 72 -16.35 8.80 -12.82
#